data_AF-A0A061NEF9-F1
#
_entry.id   AF-A0A061NEF9-F1
#
_cell.length_a   1.000
_cell.length_b   1.000
_cell.length_c   1.000
_cell.angle_alpha   90.00
_cell.angle_beta   90.00
_cell.angle_gamma   90.00
#
_symmetry.space_group_name_H-M   'P 1'
#
loop_
_entity.id
_entity.type
_entity.pdbx_description
1 polymer ?
#
loop_
_entity_poly.entity_id
_entity_poly.type
_entity_poly.pdbx_seq_one_letter_code
_entity_poly.pdbx_strand_id
1 'polypeptide(L)'
;MRYALMSGMAAANVIIEASDKSEVLQQADYAMEHKRPILLPQSALNNRGLQWPNRYIDYKHMYAYRKMSDVIKRMNIITEGEHDAEAKRVKQTV
;
A
#
# COMPACT_ATOMS: atom_id res chain seq x y z
N MET A 1 15.94 3.91 8.82
CA MET A 1 16.25 3.70 7.38
C MET A 1 15.60 2.45 6.79
N ARG A 2 15.51 1.30 7.50
CA ARG A 2 14.94 0.05 6.97
C ARG A 2 13.55 0.22 6.32
N TYR A 3 12.63 0.91 6.99
CA TYR A 3 11.26 1.07 6.51
C TYR A 3 11.16 1.91 5.23
N ALA A 4 11.97 2.96 5.10
CA ALA A 4 12.04 3.75 3.88
C ALA A 4 12.46 2.88 2.69
N LEU A 5 13.56 2.12 2.83
CA LEU A 5 14.05 1.21 1.80
C LEU A 5 13.00 0.15 1.42
N MET A 6 12.43 -0.54 2.42
CA MET A 6 11.43 -1.58 2.17
C MET A 6 10.16 -1.04 1.53
N SER A 7 9.72 0.17 1.91
CA SER A 7 8.55 0.81 1.29
C SER A 7 8.80 1.25 -0.15
N GLY A 8 10.02 1.71 -0.48
CA GLY A 8 10.35 2.21 -1.82
C GLY A 8 10.48 1.10 -2.86
N MET A 9 11.01 -0.05 -2.44
CA MET A 9 11.19 -1.23 -3.31
C MET A 9 9.93 -2.08 -3.46
N ALA A 10 8.99 -2.02 -2.51
CA ALA A 10 7.77 -2.80 -2.58
C ALA A 10 6.80 -2.25 -3.64
N ALA A 11 6.13 -3.15 -4.37
CA ALA A 11 5.06 -2.79 -5.29
C ALA A 11 3.84 -2.19 -4.54
N ALA A 12 3.60 -2.63 -3.31
CA ALA A 12 2.58 -2.11 -2.41
C ALA A 12 2.90 -2.45 -0.95
N ASN A 13 2.28 -1.74 0.00
CA ASN A 13 2.31 -2.08 1.41
C ASN A 13 0.94 -2.64 1.85
N VAL A 14 0.91 -3.80 2.50
CA VAL A 14 -0.33 -4.42 3.01
C VAL A 14 -0.24 -4.51 4.53
N ILE A 15 -1.09 -3.78 5.23
CA ILE A 15 -1.16 -3.83 6.69
C ILE A 15 -2.14 -4.94 7.06
N ILE A 16 -1.65 -5.98 7.74
CA ILE A 16 -2.50 -7.06 8.26
C ILE A 16 -3.09 -6.69 9.63
N GLU A 17 -2.26 -6.11 10.48
CA GLU A 17 -2.63 -5.64 11.82
C GLU A 17 -1.71 -4.52 12.28
N ALA A 18 -2.24 -3.60 13.08
CA ALA A 18 -1.47 -2.56 13.76
C ALA A 18 -2.30 -1.95 14.90
N SER A 19 -1.61 -1.58 15.98
CA SER A 19 -2.12 -0.64 16.99
C SER A 19 -1.69 0.78 16.64
N ASP A 20 -2.30 1.79 17.29
CA ASP A 20 -1.98 3.21 17.05
C ASP A 20 -0.51 3.58 17.32
N LYS A 21 0.20 2.78 18.10
CA LYS A 21 1.62 2.98 18.44
C LYS A 21 2.56 2.01 17.71
N SER A 22 2.05 1.22 16.78
CA SER A 22 2.86 0.21 16.10
C SER A 22 3.90 0.85 15.19
N GLU A 23 5.16 0.44 15.32
CA GLU A 23 6.25 0.93 14.47
C GLU A 23 6.07 0.55 12.99
N VAL A 24 5.29 -0.49 12.68
CA VAL A 24 4.97 -0.89 11.30
C VAL A 24 4.32 0.23 10.50
N LEU A 25 3.62 1.14 11.19
CA LEU A 25 2.97 2.30 10.61
C LEU A 25 3.97 3.25 9.95
N GLN A 26 5.22 3.30 10.44
CA GLN A 26 6.28 4.08 9.82
C GLN A 26 6.57 3.60 8.39
N GLN A 27 6.44 2.30 8.10
CA GLN A 27 6.64 1.78 6.74
C GLN A 27 5.52 2.20 5.80
N ALA A 28 4.29 2.26 6.29
CA ALA A 28 3.16 2.76 5.51
C ALA A 28 3.22 4.29 5.32
N ASP A 29 3.76 5.04 6.29
CA ASP A 29 4.03 6.47 6.13
C ASP A 29 5.03 6.71 4.98
N TYR A 30 6.16 5.99 4.98
CA TYR A 30 7.09 6.05 3.84
C TYR A 30 6.48 5.55 2.53
N ALA A 31 5.60 4.54 2.54
CA ALA A 31 4.93 4.08 1.31
C ALA A 31 4.06 5.19 0.70
N MET A 32 3.38 5.98 1.53
CA MET A 32 2.60 7.14 1.09
C MET A 32 3.49 8.22 0.48
N GLU A 33 4.62 8.54 1.12
CA GLU A 33 5.61 9.50 0.61
C GLU A 33 6.18 9.08 -0.76
N HIS A 34 6.48 7.78 -0.93
CA HIS A 34 6.93 7.21 -2.20
C HIS A 34 5.81 7.01 -3.24
N LYS A 35 4.59 7.46 -2.95
CA LYS A 35 3.41 7.32 -3.82
C LYS A 35 3.08 5.85 -4.16
N ARG A 36 3.39 4.94 -3.24
CA ARG A 36 3.09 3.51 -3.38
C ARG A 36 1.69 3.17 -2.85
N PRO A 37 1.01 2.17 -3.41
CA PRO A 37 -0.25 1.68 -2.87
C PRO A 37 -0.14 1.20 -1.43
N ILE A 38 -1.16 1.49 -0.62
CA ILE A 38 -1.30 0.98 0.75
C ILE A 38 -2.63 0.26 0.87
N LEU A 39 -2.62 -0.98 1.34
CA LEU A 39 -3.80 -1.81 1.53
C LEU A 39 -4.09 -1.95 3.03
N LEU A 40 -5.30 -1.54 3.43
CA LEU A 40 -5.76 -1.57 4.82
C LEU A 40 -6.87 -2.60 5.00
N PRO A 41 -6.94 -3.30 6.14
CA PRO A 41 -8.05 -4.17 6.43
C PRO A 41 -9.28 -3.31 6.75
N GLN A 42 -10.42 -3.62 6.12
CA GLN A 42 -11.68 -2.92 6.35
C GLN A 42 -12.09 -2.97 7.83
N SER A 43 -11.73 -4.04 8.55
CA SER A 43 -11.96 -4.16 9.99
C SER A 43 -11.26 -3.08 10.79
N ALA A 44 -10.05 -2.64 10.40
CA ALA A 44 -9.36 -1.54 11.05
C ALA A 44 -10.04 -0.20 10.77
N LEU A 45 -10.46 0.05 9.52
CA LEU A 45 -11.22 1.26 9.15
C LEU A 45 -12.56 1.36 9.91
N ASN A 46 -13.20 0.22 10.18
CA ASN A 46 -14.47 0.18 10.90
C ASN A 46 -14.30 0.24 12.42
N ASN A 47 -13.09 0.06 12.94
CA ASN A 47 -12.83 0.02 14.37
C ASN A 47 -12.65 1.44 14.92
N ARG A 48 -13.68 1.96 15.60
CA ARG A 48 -13.67 3.30 16.23
C ARG A 48 -12.63 3.46 17.34
N GLY A 49 -12.09 2.35 17.86
CA GLY A 49 -11.01 2.36 18.85
C GLY A 49 -9.62 2.56 18.24
N LEU A 50 -9.48 2.50 16.91
CA LEU A 50 -8.23 2.77 16.21
C LEU A 50 -8.28 4.13 15.54
N GLN A 51 -7.20 4.89 15.64
CA GLN A 51 -7.06 6.22 15.04
C GLN A 51 -6.10 6.21 13.84
N TRP A 52 -5.11 5.32 13.84
CA TRP A 52 -4.11 5.24 12.78
C TRP A 52 -4.66 5.09 11.34
N PRO A 53 -5.80 4.42 11.07
CA PRO A 53 -6.28 4.28 9.69
C PRO A 53 -6.65 5.62 9.06
N ASN A 54 -7.08 6.59 9.87
CA ASN A 54 -7.46 7.93 9.41
C ASN A 54 -6.30 8.67 8.74
N ARG A 55 -5.05 8.31 9.05
CA ARG A 55 -3.86 8.90 8.42
C ARG A 55 -3.77 8.63 6.92
N TYR A 56 -4.47 7.60 6.43
CA TYR A 56 -4.38 7.14 5.04
C TYR A 56 -5.71 7.23 4.29
N ILE A 57 -6.81 7.66 4.93
CA ILE A 57 -8.14 7.53 4.33
C ILE A 57 -8.32 8.37 3.07
N ASP A 58 -7.69 9.55 3.02
CA ASP A 58 -7.74 10.47 1.89
C ASP A 58 -6.62 10.23 0.87
N TYR A 59 -5.76 9.24 1.13
CA TYR A 59 -4.66 8.93 0.21
C TYR A 59 -5.18 8.21 -1.03
N LYS A 60 -4.95 8.82 -2.20
CA LYS A 60 -5.45 8.34 -3.51
C LYS A 60 -5.13 6.87 -3.82
N HIS A 61 -4.01 6.35 -3.33
CA HIS A 61 -3.59 4.96 -3.55
C HIS A 61 -3.84 4.04 -2.35
N MET A 62 -4.74 4.45 -1.44
CA MET A 62 -5.23 3.60 -0.37
C MET A 62 -6.35 2.68 -0.88
N TYR A 63 -6.28 1.39 -0.52
CA TYR A 63 -7.33 0.42 -0.84
C TYR A 63 -7.71 -0.40 0.40
N ALA A 64 -9.00 -0.45 0.71
CA ALA A 64 -9.50 -1.34 1.75
C ALA A 64 -9.65 -2.78 1.22
N TYR A 65 -9.36 -3.78 2.06
CA TYR A 65 -9.63 -5.19 1.77
C TYR A 65 -10.44 -5.86 2.89
N ARG A 66 -11.29 -6.83 2.54
CA ARG A 66 -12.10 -7.60 3.51
C ARG A 66 -11.62 -9.03 3.67
N LYS A 67 -11.01 -9.58 2.62
CA LYS A 67 -10.46 -10.93 2.55
C LYS A 67 -9.17 -10.94 1.74
N MET A 68 -8.34 -11.98 1.92
CA MET A 68 -7.06 -12.07 1.23
C MET A 68 -7.17 -12.14 -0.30
N SER A 69 -8.27 -12.66 -0.84
CA SER A 69 -8.49 -12.63 -2.30
C SER A 69 -8.65 -11.22 -2.86
N ASP A 70 -9.09 -10.24 -2.06
CA ASP A 70 -9.12 -8.84 -2.48
C ASP A 70 -7.69 -8.28 -2.59
N VAL A 71 -6.80 -8.64 -1.66
CA VAL A 71 -5.38 -8.28 -1.69
C VAL A 71 -4.72 -8.86 -2.93
N ILE A 72 -4.86 -10.17 -3.18
CA ILE A 72 -4.28 -10.84 -4.35
C ILE A 72 -4.77 -10.19 -5.64
N LYS A 73 -6.09 -9.97 -5.77
CA LYS A 73 -6.67 -9.31 -6.94
C LYS A 73 -6.08 -7.91 -7.16
N ARG A 74 -5.92 -7.13 -6.09
CA ARG A 74 -5.32 -5.80 -6.17
C ARG A 74 -3.84 -5.86 -6.54
N MET A 75 -3.09 -6.81 -5.99
CA MET A 75 -1.67 -6.99 -6.30
C MET A 75 -1.48 -7.32 -7.78
N ASN A 76 -2.28 -8.23 -8.35
CA ASN A 76 -2.21 -8.54 -9.78
C ASN A 76 -2.40 -7.28 -10.65
N ILE A 77 -3.40 -6.44 -10.34
CA ILE A 77 -3.64 -5.18 -11.06
C ILE A 77 -2.43 -4.23 -10.95
N ILE A 78 -1.83 -4.12 -9.76
CA ILE A 78 -0.68 -3.24 -9.51
C ILE A 78 0.53 -3.72 -10.33
N THR A 79 0.85 -5.01 -10.26
CA THR A 79 2.05 -5.56 -10.91
C THR A 79 1.90 -5.67 -12.43
N GLU A 80 0.70 -6.01 -12.93
CA GLU A 80 0.43 -6.02 -14.38
C GLU A 80 0.47 -4.59 -14.95
N GLY A 81 -0.07 -3.61 -14.23
CA GLY A 81 -0.01 -2.19 -14.63
C GLY A 81 1.41 -1.62 -14.63
N GLU A 82 2.28 -2.07 -13.73
CA GLU A 82 3.71 -1.74 -13.74
C GLU A 82 4.42 -2.37 -14.95
N HIS A 83 4.15 -3.65 -15.26
CA HIS A 83 4.70 -4.33 -16.43
C HIS A 83 4.34 -3.63 -17.75
N ASP A 84 3.09 -3.19 -17.89
CA ASP A 84 2.62 -2.47 -19.08
C ASP A 84 3.27 -1.08 -19.21
N ALA A 85 3.51 -0.39 -18.09
CA ALA A 85 4.18 0.90 -18.07
C ALA A 85 5.68 0.78 -18.41
N GLU A 86 6.35 -0.24 -17.87
CA GLU A 86 7.75 -0.57 -18.14
C GLU A 86 7.94 -0.96 -19.62
N ALA A 87 7.10 -1.86 -20.14
CA ALA A 87 7.14 -2.29 -21.53
C ALA A 87 6.94 -1.13 -22.52
N LYS A 88 6.09 -0.14 -22.17
CA LYS A 88 5.92 1.08 -22.97
C LYS A 88 7.13 2.00 -22.93
N ARG A 89 7.79 2.15 -21.77
CA ARG A 89 9.02 2.96 -21.62
C ARG A 89 10.18 2.39 -22.42
N VAL A 90 10.38 1.06 -22.36
CA VAL A 90 11.44 0.38 -23.11
C VAL A 90 11.24 0.56 -24.62
N LYS A 91 10.01 0.43 -25.13
CA LYS A 91 9.68 0.64 -26.55
C LYS A 91 9.82 2.07 -27.05
N GLN A 92 9.82 3.08 -26.17
CA GLN A 92 10.02 4.49 -26.53
C GLN A 92 11.49 4.91 -26.55
N THR A 93 12.39 4.05 -26.06
CA THR A 93 13.83 4.34 -25.94
C THR A 93 14.65 3.63 -27.04
N VAL A 94 14.00 2.88 -27.92
CA VAL A 94 14.60 2.16 -29.06
C VAL A 94 14.09 2.73 -30.38
#